data_AF-A0A3D5U768-F1
#
_entry.id   AF-A0A3D5U768-F1
#
_cell.length_a   1.000
_cell.length_b   1.000
_cell.length_c   1.000
_cell.angle_alpha   90.00
_cell.angle_beta   90.00
_cell.angle_gamma   90.00
#
_symmetry.space_group_name_H-M   'P 1'
#
loop_
_entity.id
_entity.type
_entity.pdbx_description
1 polymer ?
#
loop_
_entity_poly.entity_id
_entity_poly.type
_entity_poly.pdbx_seq_one_letter_code
_entity_poly.pdbx_strand_id
1 'polypeptide(L)'
;MQHDVISYFMHLVRIDSESLNERAVADILKKDLESIGATVEEDDCHKQTGGNAGNIYAYLPGNVDKSPILFCAHMDTVKPGKGIKPRIENGTIYSDGTTILGSDDKSGVAEIMIALKRIVDSGTDHAPVEILFTVSEEIGLLGAKGFDKSRLKSAFGFALDSHQVGEL
;
A
#
# COMPACT_ATOMS: atom_id res chain seq x y z
N MET A 1 2.24 -14.00 1.36
CA MET A 1 2.40 -13.13 0.18
C MET A 1 2.71 -13.88 -1.11
N GLN A 2 2.26 -13.34 -2.25
CA GLN A 2 2.61 -13.79 -3.61
C GLN A 2 4.08 -13.44 -3.96
N HIS A 3 4.62 -13.99 -5.06
CA HIS A 3 6.03 -13.78 -5.47
C HIS A 3 6.22 -12.80 -6.63
N ASP A 4 5.18 -12.52 -7.41
CA ASP A 4 5.24 -11.60 -8.54
C ASP A 4 4.21 -10.46 -8.41
N VAL A 5 4.57 -9.31 -8.96
CA VAL A 5 3.80 -8.06 -8.84
C VAL A 5 2.42 -8.16 -9.48
N ILE A 6 2.29 -8.88 -10.60
CA ILE A 6 1.01 -9.01 -11.31
C ILE A 6 0.06 -9.86 -10.47
N SER A 7 0.47 -11.03 -10.01
CA SER A 7 -0.36 -11.90 -9.18
C SER A 7 -0.74 -11.24 -7.86
N TYR A 8 0.17 -10.47 -7.26
CA TYR A 8 -0.10 -9.75 -6.03
C TYR A 8 -1.08 -8.59 -6.24
N PHE A 9 -0.88 -7.79 -7.28
CA PHE A 9 -1.82 -6.75 -7.70
C PHE A 9 -3.22 -7.34 -7.95
N MET A 10 -3.30 -8.41 -8.75
CA MET A 10 -4.55 -9.11 -9.06
C MET A 10 -5.23 -9.66 -7.80
N HIS A 11 -4.47 -10.02 -6.77
CA HIS A 11 -5.00 -10.42 -5.47
C HIS A 11 -5.58 -9.21 -4.71
N LEU A 12 -4.82 -8.11 -4.61
CA LEU A 12 -5.23 -6.90 -3.89
C LEU A 12 -6.49 -6.27 -4.47
N VAL A 13 -6.60 -6.15 -5.80
CA VAL A 13 -7.78 -5.51 -6.43
C VAL A 13 -9.07 -6.28 -6.18
N ARG A 14 -9.00 -7.59 -5.92
CA ARG A 14 -10.17 -8.41 -5.55
C ARG A 14 -10.63 -8.22 -4.12
N ILE A 15 -9.83 -7.56 -3.29
CA ILE A 15 -10.20 -7.24 -1.90
C ILE A 15 -10.92 -5.90 -1.92
N ASP A 16 -12.20 -5.90 -1.55
CA ASP A 16 -12.99 -4.67 -1.48
C ASP A 16 -12.36 -3.68 -0.49
N SER A 17 -12.12 -2.46 -0.95
CA SER A 17 -11.52 -1.39 -0.15
C SER A 17 -11.98 -0.01 -0.61
N GLU A 18 -13.28 0.15 -0.90
CA GLU A 18 -13.83 1.50 -1.09
C GLU A 18 -13.51 2.36 0.15
N SER A 19 -13.25 3.66 -0.01
CA SER A 19 -12.93 4.56 1.12
C SER A 19 -13.88 4.37 2.29
N LEU A 20 -13.34 4.43 3.51
CA LEU A 20 -13.97 4.09 4.80
C LEU A 20 -14.16 2.57 5.06
N ASN A 21 -13.84 1.69 4.10
CA ASN A 21 -14.03 0.25 4.20
C ASN A 21 -12.73 -0.55 3.94
N GLU A 22 -11.58 -0.04 4.37
CA GLU A 22 -10.25 -0.56 4.07
C GLU A 22 -9.80 -1.75 4.94
N ARG A 23 -10.57 -2.15 5.96
CA ARG A 23 -10.19 -3.19 6.93
C ARG A 23 -9.64 -4.48 6.32
N ALA A 24 -10.32 -5.03 5.32
CA ALA A 24 -9.92 -6.30 4.72
C ALA A 24 -8.55 -6.22 4.03
N VAL A 25 -8.26 -5.13 3.32
CA VAL A 25 -6.94 -4.93 2.69
C VAL A 25 -5.88 -4.59 3.73
N ALA A 26 -6.21 -3.79 4.74
CA ALA A 26 -5.30 -3.47 5.84
C ALA A 26 -4.82 -4.73 6.57
N ASP A 27 -5.71 -5.66 6.89
CA ASP A 27 -5.36 -6.90 7.57
C ASP A 27 -4.41 -7.80 6.74
N ILE A 28 -4.61 -7.85 5.41
CA ILE A 28 -3.71 -8.57 4.50
C ILE A 28 -2.33 -7.90 4.45
N LEU A 29 -2.29 -6.58 4.31
CA LEU A 29 -1.03 -5.84 4.23
C LEU A 29 -0.21 -5.94 5.52
N LYS A 30 -0.85 -5.85 6.69
CA LYS A 30 -0.18 -6.07 7.98
C LYS A 30 0.47 -7.44 8.04
N LYS A 31 -0.29 -8.49 7.71
CA LYS A 31 0.22 -9.87 7.70
C LYS A 31 1.37 -10.05 6.72
N ASP A 32 1.26 -9.50 5.52
CA ASP A 32 2.29 -9.64 4.49
C ASP A 32 3.57 -8.85 4.87
N LEU A 33 3.45 -7.66 5.48
CA LEU A 33 4.57 -6.88 6.02
C LEU A 33 5.27 -7.61 7.19
N GLU A 34 4.50 -8.14 8.15
CA GLU A 34 5.05 -8.94 9.25
C GLU A 34 5.78 -10.19 8.72
N SER A 35 5.27 -10.81 7.65
CA SER A 35 5.86 -12.02 7.07
C SER A 35 7.25 -11.81 6.45
N ILE A 36 7.58 -10.56 6.10
CA ILE A 36 8.92 -10.18 5.60
C ILE A 36 9.81 -9.57 6.69
N GLY A 37 9.39 -9.65 7.96
CA GLY A 37 10.18 -9.21 9.10
C GLY A 37 10.06 -7.73 9.46
N ALA A 38 9.05 -7.02 8.92
CA ALA A 38 8.77 -5.66 9.35
C ALA A 38 8.01 -5.64 10.68
N THR A 39 8.31 -4.65 11.52
CA THR A 39 7.43 -4.30 12.64
C THR A 39 6.27 -3.48 12.11
N VAL A 40 5.04 -3.83 12.46
CA VAL A 40 3.83 -3.20 11.93
C VAL A 40 2.98 -2.60 13.05
N GLU A 41 2.52 -1.37 12.83
CA GLU A 41 1.63 -0.65 13.71
C GLU A 41 0.46 -0.10 12.90
N GLU A 42 -0.73 -0.12 13.50
CA GLU A 42 -1.92 0.51 12.94
C GLU A 42 -2.33 1.67 13.86
N ASP A 43 -2.63 2.82 13.27
CA ASP A 43 -3.10 3.97 14.05
C ASP A 43 -4.63 4.00 14.24
N ASP A 44 -5.11 5.05 14.92
CA ASP A 44 -6.52 5.24 15.22
C ASP A 44 -7.24 6.17 14.22
N CYS A 45 -6.73 6.33 12.99
CA CYS A 45 -7.27 7.32 12.04
C CYS A 45 -8.77 7.10 11.72
N HIS A 46 -9.24 5.85 11.77
CA HIS A 46 -10.66 5.50 11.67
C HIS A 46 -11.58 6.31 12.61
N LYS A 47 -11.11 6.68 13.81
CA LYS A 47 -11.89 7.49 14.76
C LYS A 47 -12.19 8.89 14.23
N GLN A 48 -11.35 9.42 13.33
CA GLN A 48 -11.52 10.73 12.70
C GLN A 48 -12.19 10.62 11.34
N THR A 49 -11.82 9.63 10.53
CA THR A 49 -12.37 9.46 9.17
C THR A 49 -13.79 8.90 9.17
N GLY A 50 -14.19 8.18 10.23
CA GLY A 50 -15.44 7.43 10.27
C GLY A 50 -15.37 6.10 9.50
N GLY A 51 -14.17 5.66 9.13
CA GLY A 51 -13.91 4.38 8.47
C GLY A 51 -13.79 3.21 9.44
N ASN A 52 -13.38 2.06 8.90
CA ASN A 52 -13.19 0.81 9.68
C ASN A 52 -11.71 0.42 9.85
N ALA A 53 -10.78 1.32 9.47
CA ALA A 53 -9.35 1.08 9.51
C ALA A 53 -8.49 2.30 9.79
N GLY A 54 -7.37 2.11 10.51
CA GLY A 54 -6.30 3.10 10.60
C GLY A 54 -5.30 2.98 9.47
N ASN A 55 -4.39 3.96 9.39
CA ASN A 55 -3.21 3.88 8.54
C ASN A 55 -2.29 2.75 9.05
N ILE A 56 -1.62 2.06 8.12
CA ILE A 56 -0.61 1.06 8.44
C ILE A 56 0.76 1.70 8.32
N TYR A 57 1.48 1.78 9.43
CA TYR A 57 2.89 2.14 9.46
C TYR A 57 3.72 0.88 9.71
N ALA A 58 4.76 0.67 8.92
CA ALA A 58 5.69 -0.42 9.14
C ALA A 58 7.14 0.01 9.01
N TYR A 59 8.00 -0.67 9.75
CA TYR A 59 9.44 -0.46 9.76
C TYR A 59 10.14 -1.79 9.45
N LEU A 60 10.78 -1.85 8.28
CA LEU A 60 11.64 -2.97 7.88
C LEU A 60 13.09 -2.64 8.25
N PRO A 61 13.74 -3.40 9.16
CA PRO A 61 15.13 -3.17 9.50
C PRO A 61 16.04 -3.40 8.29
N GLY A 62 17.02 -2.53 8.09
CA GLY A 62 18.09 -2.71 7.11
C GLY A 62 19.35 -3.25 7.77
N ASN A 63 20.32 -3.63 6.94
CA ASN A 63 21.62 -4.15 7.37
C ASN A 63 22.78 -3.19 7.04
N VAL A 64 22.48 -2.01 6.48
CA VAL A 64 23.45 -0.93 6.23
C VAL A 64 23.17 0.25 7.16
N ASP A 65 24.24 0.85 7.70
CA ASP A 65 24.17 2.08 8.50
C ASP A 65 23.85 3.31 7.64
N LYS A 66 22.56 3.48 7.36
CA LYS A 66 21.97 4.59 6.61
C LYS A 66 20.64 5.00 7.22
N SER A 67 20.25 6.26 7.01
CA SER A 67 18.92 6.75 7.37
C SER A 67 17.82 6.01 6.58
N PRO A 68 16.64 5.80 7.17
CA PRO A 68 15.53 5.16 6.48
C PRO A 68 14.99 6.02 5.34
N ILE A 69 14.35 5.34 4.39
CA ILE A 69 13.57 5.94 3.31
C ILE A 69 12.11 5.52 3.51
N LEU A 70 11.18 6.47 3.32
CA LEU A 70 9.75 6.19 3.37
C LEU A 70 9.20 5.85 1.98
N PHE A 71 8.40 4.80 1.87
CA PHE A 71 7.49 4.58 0.73
C PHE A 71 6.04 4.66 1.20
N CYS A 72 5.21 5.33 0.40
CA CYS A 72 3.81 5.58 0.70
C CYS A 72 2.92 5.21 -0.50
N ALA A 73 1.75 4.67 -0.20
CA ALA A 73 0.67 4.36 -1.15
C ALA A 73 -0.65 4.34 -0.37
N HIS A 74 -1.81 4.47 -1.04
CA HIS A 74 -3.10 4.37 -0.35
C HIS A 74 -3.79 3.02 -0.59
N MET A 75 -4.57 2.58 0.40
CA MET A 75 -5.23 1.28 0.38
C MET A 75 -6.65 1.34 -0.17
N ASP A 76 -7.25 2.52 -0.12
CA ASP A 76 -8.62 2.71 -0.52
C ASP A 76 -8.79 2.84 -2.04
N THR A 77 -10.03 2.93 -2.46
CA THR A 77 -10.41 3.09 -3.85
C THR A 77 -11.70 3.89 -3.94
N VAL A 78 -11.92 4.59 -5.06
CA VAL A 78 -13.23 5.17 -5.37
C VAL A 78 -14.32 4.10 -5.63
N LYS A 79 -15.57 4.56 -5.69
CA LYS A 79 -16.71 3.73 -6.11
C LYS A 79 -16.88 3.77 -7.64
N PRO A 80 -17.41 2.70 -8.28
CA PRO A 80 -17.78 1.40 -7.72
C PRO A 80 -16.59 0.43 -7.62
N GLY A 81 -16.13 0.13 -6.40
CA GLY A 81 -14.88 -0.61 -6.11
C GLY A 81 -15.08 -1.98 -5.45
N LYS A 82 -16.32 -2.49 -5.41
CA LYS A 82 -16.67 -3.77 -4.77
C LYS A 82 -16.86 -4.89 -5.77
N GLY A 83 -16.32 -6.07 -5.48
CA GLY A 83 -16.44 -7.26 -6.31
C GLY A 83 -15.67 -7.16 -7.63
N ILE A 84 -14.55 -6.45 -7.64
CA ILE A 84 -13.72 -6.24 -8.84
C ILE A 84 -13.29 -7.60 -9.42
N LYS A 85 -13.54 -7.79 -10.72
CA LYS A 85 -13.13 -8.97 -11.47
C LYS A 85 -12.03 -8.59 -12.47
N PRO A 86 -10.75 -8.66 -12.08
CA PRO A 86 -9.68 -8.26 -12.97
C PRO A 86 -9.39 -9.35 -14.00
N ARG A 87 -9.06 -8.94 -15.23
CA ARG A 87 -8.65 -9.79 -16.35
C ARG A 87 -7.45 -9.19 -17.07
N ILE A 88 -6.61 -10.05 -17.65
CA ILE A 88 -5.46 -9.61 -18.46
C ILE A 88 -5.83 -9.79 -19.93
N GLU A 89 -5.75 -8.72 -20.71
CA GLU A 89 -5.92 -8.74 -22.16
C GLU A 89 -4.80 -7.97 -22.83
N ASN A 90 -4.10 -8.62 -23.78
CA ASN A 90 -3.03 -8.01 -24.59
C ASN A 90 -1.95 -7.27 -23.77
N GLY A 91 -1.60 -7.79 -22.60
CA GLY A 91 -0.58 -7.20 -21.73
C GLY A 91 -1.08 -6.05 -20.83
N THR A 92 -2.38 -5.76 -20.85
CA THR A 92 -3.02 -4.77 -19.97
C THR A 92 -4.03 -5.44 -19.05
N ILE A 93 -4.11 -4.96 -17.81
CA ILE A 93 -5.07 -5.44 -16.81
C ILE A 93 -6.30 -4.55 -16.85
N TYR A 94 -7.48 -5.14 -16.91
CA TYR A 94 -8.77 -4.46 -16.95
C TYR A 94 -9.70 -5.02 -15.90
N SER A 95 -10.69 -4.22 -15.49
CA SER A 95 -11.90 -4.76 -14.83
C SER A 95 -12.82 -5.44 -15.86
N ASP A 96 -13.89 -6.08 -15.40
CA ASP A 96 -14.93 -6.63 -16.28
C ASP A 96 -15.89 -5.55 -16.85
N GLY A 97 -15.63 -4.27 -16.57
CA GLY A 97 -16.46 -3.14 -16.99
C GLY A 97 -17.61 -2.80 -16.05
N THR A 98 -17.85 -3.58 -14.99
CA THR A 98 -18.90 -3.29 -13.99
C THR A 98 -18.39 -2.49 -12.78
N THR A 99 -17.07 -2.44 -12.61
CA THR A 99 -16.37 -1.75 -11.52
C THR A 99 -15.18 -0.95 -12.06
N ILE A 100 -14.59 -0.10 -11.23
CA ILE A 100 -13.20 0.33 -11.44
C ILE A 100 -12.25 -0.88 -11.36
N LEU A 101 -10.98 -0.69 -11.73
CA LEU A 101 -9.94 -1.69 -11.49
C LEU A 101 -9.30 -1.56 -10.09
N GLY A 102 -9.25 -0.34 -9.55
CA GLY A 102 -8.47 -0.05 -8.34
C GLY A 102 -6.96 -0.13 -8.59
N SER A 103 -6.50 0.24 -9.80
CA SER A 103 -5.07 0.38 -10.06
C SER A 103 -4.48 1.49 -9.19
N ASP A 104 -5.16 2.62 -9.18
CA ASP A 104 -5.03 3.68 -8.19
C ASP A 104 -5.64 3.19 -6.85
N ASP A 105 -4.86 2.93 -5.80
CA ASP A 105 -3.37 2.85 -5.76
C ASP A 105 -2.85 1.46 -5.37
N LYS A 106 -3.61 0.42 -5.70
CA LYS A 106 -3.13 -0.95 -5.45
C LYS A 106 -1.93 -1.34 -6.30
N SER A 107 -1.62 -0.61 -7.38
CA SER A 107 -0.35 -0.77 -8.09
C SER A 107 0.84 -0.32 -7.25
N GLY A 108 0.79 0.88 -6.64
CA GLY A 108 1.85 1.35 -5.75
C GLY A 108 2.05 0.43 -4.55
N VAL A 109 0.94 0.00 -3.93
CA VAL A 109 0.96 -1.01 -2.85
C VAL A 109 1.62 -2.32 -3.32
N ALA A 110 1.26 -2.83 -4.49
CA ALA A 110 1.82 -4.09 -4.98
C ALA A 110 3.32 -4.00 -5.28
N GLU A 111 3.76 -2.88 -5.87
CA GLU A 111 5.16 -2.62 -6.19
C GLU A 111 6.01 -2.53 -4.92
N ILE A 112 5.57 -1.75 -3.93
CA ILE A 112 6.25 -1.63 -2.63
C ILE A 112 6.41 -3.01 -2.00
N MET A 113 5.32 -3.76 -1.86
CA MET A 113 5.35 -5.06 -1.15
C MET A 113 6.25 -6.09 -1.85
N ILE A 114 6.19 -6.19 -3.18
CA ILE A 114 7.02 -7.14 -3.92
C ILE A 114 8.48 -6.70 -3.98
N ALA A 115 8.78 -5.40 -4.07
CA ALA A 115 10.15 -4.89 -3.97
C ALA A 115 10.77 -5.23 -2.61
N LEU A 116 10.04 -4.98 -1.51
CA LEU A 116 10.49 -5.33 -0.16
C LEU A 116 10.65 -6.84 0.02
N LYS A 117 9.72 -7.64 -0.52
CA LYS A 117 9.90 -9.10 -0.50
C LYS A 117 11.20 -9.53 -1.17
N ARG A 118 11.45 -9.00 -2.38
CA ARG A 118 12.62 -9.38 -3.18
C ARG A 118 13.92 -8.99 -2.50
N ILE A 119 13.98 -7.81 -1.88
CA ILE A 119 15.20 -7.38 -1.21
C ILE A 119 15.51 -8.28 -0.01
N VAL A 120 14.49 -8.61 0.80
CA VAL A 120 14.61 -9.54 1.93
C VAL A 120 14.99 -10.95 1.47
N ASP A 121 14.28 -11.51 0.49
CA ASP A 121 14.53 -12.87 -0.01
C ASP A 121 15.93 -13.00 -0.65
N SER A 122 16.42 -11.94 -1.30
CA SER A 122 17.74 -11.95 -1.95
C SER A 122 18.91 -11.80 -0.97
N GLY A 123 18.67 -11.28 0.24
CA GLY A 123 19.72 -10.89 1.17
C GLY A 123 20.58 -9.72 0.68
N THR A 124 20.08 -8.94 -0.29
CA THR A 124 20.79 -7.76 -0.79
C THR A 124 20.88 -6.71 0.30
N ASP A 125 22.05 -6.08 0.46
CA ASP A 125 22.23 -5.01 1.43
C ASP A 125 21.29 -3.82 1.17
N HIS A 126 20.64 -3.34 2.23
CA HIS A 126 19.71 -2.21 2.15
C HIS A 126 19.69 -1.37 3.43
N ALA A 127 19.37 -0.08 3.24
CA ALA A 127 19.01 0.79 4.35
C ALA A 127 17.67 0.33 4.96
N PRO A 128 17.35 0.72 6.21
CA PRO A 128 16.03 0.50 6.75
C PRO A 128 14.96 1.19 5.90
N VAL A 129 13.75 0.63 5.88
CA VAL A 129 12.64 1.16 5.07
C VAL A 129 11.44 1.40 5.95
N GLU A 130 10.85 2.59 5.84
CA GLU A 130 9.54 2.89 6.40
C GLU A 130 8.48 2.73 5.32
N ILE A 131 7.34 2.17 5.69
CA ILE A 131 6.19 1.99 4.82
C ILE A 131 5.01 2.68 5.49
N LEU A 132 4.27 3.49 4.74
CA LEU A 132 3.01 4.07 5.17
C LEU A 132 1.93 3.75 4.15
N PHE A 133 0.97 2.90 4.53
CA PHE A 133 -0.24 2.70 3.75
C PHE A 133 -1.39 3.48 4.37
N THR A 134 -1.89 4.48 3.64
CA THR A 134 -2.93 5.37 4.14
C THR A 134 -4.34 4.87 3.84
N VAL A 135 -5.29 5.28 4.67
CA VAL A 135 -6.73 5.10 4.44
C VAL A 135 -7.36 6.37 3.87
N SER A 136 -8.48 6.22 3.16
CA SER A 136 -9.36 7.33 2.78
C SER A 136 -8.63 8.51 2.10
N GLU A 137 -7.70 8.22 1.20
CA GLU A 137 -7.02 9.21 0.35
C GLU A 137 -8.03 9.88 -0.58
N GLU A 138 -8.85 9.06 -1.23
CA GLU A 138 -9.74 9.41 -2.35
C GLU A 138 -10.87 10.38 -1.95
N ILE A 139 -11.08 10.53 -0.63
CA ILE A 139 -12.08 11.42 -0.04
C ILE A 139 -11.44 12.61 0.70
N GLY A 140 -10.20 12.96 0.32
CA GLY A 140 -9.55 14.20 0.71
C GLY A 140 -8.36 14.02 1.64
N LEU A 141 -7.52 13.01 1.40
CA LEU A 141 -6.28 12.73 2.13
C LEU A 141 -6.50 12.49 3.62
N LEU A 142 -7.64 11.91 4.00
CA LEU A 142 -8.06 11.89 5.41
C LEU A 142 -7.09 11.07 6.27
N GLY A 143 -6.66 9.90 5.79
CA GLY A 143 -5.64 9.08 6.45
C GLY A 143 -4.33 9.83 6.68
N ALA A 144 -3.78 10.40 5.60
CA ALA A 144 -2.52 11.14 5.64
C ALA A 144 -2.59 12.39 6.54
N LYS A 145 -3.72 13.10 6.57
CA LYS A 145 -3.95 14.25 7.45
C LYS A 145 -4.04 13.85 8.92
N GLY A 146 -4.58 12.67 9.21
CA GLY A 146 -4.73 12.14 10.56
C GLY A 146 -3.48 11.44 11.11
N PHE A 147 -2.49 11.14 10.27
CA PHE A 147 -1.27 10.44 10.67
C PHE A 147 -0.32 11.34 11.49
N ASP A 148 0.18 10.83 12.62
CA ASP A 148 1.19 11.50 13.44
C ASP A 148 2.59 11.39 12.79
N LYS A 149 2.99 12.46 12.10
CA LYS A 149 4.27 12.55 11.38
C LYS A 149 5.50 12.45 12.29
N SER A 150 5.37 12.67 13.60
CA SER A 150 6.49 12.52 14.54
C SER A 150 6.98 11.07 14.67
N ARG A 151 6.17 10.11 14.20
CA ARG A 151 6.51 8.69 14.13
C ARG A 151 7.47 8.35 12.99
N LEU A 152 7.59 9.20 11.97
CA LEU A 152 8.49 8.99 10.85
C LEU A 152 9.94 9.26 11.26
N LYS A 153 10.83 8.34 10.90
CA LYS A 153 12.28 8.46 11.07
C LYS A 153 12.97 8.93 9.80
N SER A 154 12.33 8.75 8.64
CA SER A 154 12.87 9.08 7.33
C SER A 154 12.89 10.58 7.10
N ALA A 155 13.99 11.09 6.55
CA ALA A 155 14.10 12.51 6.17
C ALA A 155 13.41 12.82 4.83
N PHE A 156 13.19 11.80 4.00
CA PHE A 156 12.52 11.88 2.70
C PHE A 156 11.81 10.56 2.37
N GLY A 157 10.94 10.59 1.36
CA GLY A 157 10.24 9.42 0.89
C GLY A 157 9.58 9.63 -0.47
N PHE A 158 8.93 8.59 -0.96
CA PHE A 158 8.25 8.54 -2.25
C PHE A 158 6.82 8.06 -2.06
N ALA A 159 5.85 8.82 -2.58
CA ALA A 159 4.49 8.33 -2.79
C ALA A 159 4.41 7.70 -4.18
N LEU A 160 3.99 6.44 -4.28
CA LEU A 160 3.87 5.73 -5.57
C LEU A 160 2.45 5.86 -6.13
N ASP A 161 1.97 7.10 -6.25
CA ASP A 161 0.57 7.42 -6.51
C ASP A 161 0.47 8.53 -7.58
N SER A 162 1.02 8.25 -8.77
CA SER A 162 1.03 9.17 -9.91
C SER A 162 0.71 8.43 -11.20
N HIS A 163 0.02 9.11 -12.13
CA HIS A 163 -0.54 8.47 -13.31
C HIS A 163 0.45 8.34 -14.48
N GLN A 164 1.35 9.31 -14.67
CA GLN A 164 2.29 9.28 -15.80
C GLN A 164 3.71 8.99 -15.35
N VAL A 165 4.37 8.09 -16.09
CA VAL A 165 5.80 7.84 -15.93
C VAL A 165 6.56 9.12 -16.27
N GLY A 166 7.26 9.68 -15.28
CA GLY A 166 8.06 10.90 -15.43
C GLY A 166 7.37 12.19 -14.95
N GLU A 167 6.13 12.11 -14.46
CA GLU A 167 5.56 13.19 -13.64
C GLU A 167 6.11 13.07 -12.21
N LEU A 168 6.86 14.08 -11.78
CA LEU A 168 7.41 14.27 -10.42
C LEU A 168 6.77 15.49 -9.76
#